data_AF-F9WHC7-F1
#
_entry.id   AF-F9WHC7-F1
#
_cell.length_a   1.000
_cell.length_b   1.000
_cell.length_c   1.000
_cell.angle_alpha   90.00
_cell.angle_beta   90.00
_cell.angle_gamma   90.00
#
_symmetry.space_group_name_H-M   'P 1'
#
loop_
_entity.id
_entity.type
_entity.pdbx_description
1 polymer ?
#
loop_
_entity_poly.entity_id
_entity_poly.type
_entity_poly.pdbx_seq_one_letter_code
_entity_poly.pdbx_strand_id
1 'polypeptide(L)'
;MFSGSFCLLSRRFRYNTKFPALVSYNKLPWEVIHHETPQFHMHVAPHYEQVLTLSAKAHVPHIVSDKHVEVPEGHRLRLLPGLLYVMNGDSMPTGFSVNRVLDPTALQYYGGLSSKIARVDAVRMLVSEDLRLLCNCVTFRSPAHLTIAPHAALASVQSLSTATASGGGAIDGCFTLYHFVRPNRPPRELQLEKYYVHAPCAALLSEFASSNSRNNSWEPRLQSPRRTARVTALPAYRPPQSYLMGLAERLAVVPGSCFGRRSLMWGHWF
;
A
#
# COMPACT_ATOMS: atom_id res chain seq x y z
N MET A 1 54.25 -41.80 19.93
CA MET A 1 52.95 -41.27 20.39
C MET A 1 53.05 -39.76 20.47
N PHE A 2 52.61 -39.04 19.44
CA PHE A 2 52.53 -37.58 19.47
C PHE A 2 51.16 -37.18 20.01
N SER A 3 51.10 -36.81 21.29
CA SER A 3 49.94 -36.17 21.90
C SER A 3 49.82 -34.77 21.31
N GLY A 4 48.88 -34.60 20.36
CA GLY A 4 48.53 -33.29 19.83
C GLY A 4 47.76 -32.50 20.88
N SER A 5 48.45 -31.61 21.60
CA SER A 5 47.80 -30.63 22.47
C SER A 5 46.95 -29.68 21.62
N PHE A 6 45.64 -29.92 21.58
CA PHE A 6 44.67 -28.94 21.09
C PHE A 6 44.64 -27.76 22.06
N CYS A 7 45.43 -26.72 21.79
CA CYS A 7 45.33 -25.44 22.48
C CYS A 7 43.96 -24.80 22.18
N LEU A 8 42.96 -25.11 23.01
CA LEU A 8 41.67 -24.43 22.98
C LEU A 8 41.88 -22.97 23.42
N LEU A 9 41.70 -22.02 22.51
CA LEU A 9 41.65 -20.59 22.84
C LEU A 9 40.61 -20.36 23.95
N SER A 10 41.01 -19.60 24.99
CA SER A 10 40.11 -19.28 26.09
C SER A 10 38.88 -18.51 25.57
N ARG A 11 37.73 -18.64 26.24
CA ARG A 11 36.45 -18.04 25.79
C ARG A 11 36.55 -16.54 25.47
N ARG A 12 37.48 -15.83 26.12
CA ARG A 12 37.71 -14.39 25.98
C ARG A 12 38.43 -14.00 24.68
N PHE A 13 39.13 -14.92 24.02
CA PHE A 13 39.88 -14.66 22.79
C PHE A 13 39.21 -15.23 21.53
N ARG A 14 37.93 -15.62 21.63
CA ARG A 14 37.17 -16.13 20.48
C ARG A 14 36.79 -15.01 19.50
N TYR A 15 36.37 -13.86 20.02
CA TYR A 15 35.98 -12.68 19.24
C TYR A 15 36.29 -11.39 20.00
N ASN A 16 36.38 -10.26 19.29
CA ASN A 16 36.44 -8.94 19.91
C ASN A 16 35.06 -8.54 20.48
N THR A 17 35.02 -7.59 21.40
CA THR A 17 33.78 -7.16 22.09
C THR A 17 32.94 -6.16 21.29
N LYS A 18 33.26 -5.92 20.01
CA LYS A 18 32.50 -5.00 19.17
C LYS A 18 31.23 -5.72 18.68
N PHE A 19 30.10 -5.01 18.65
CA PHE A 19 28.78 -5.51 18.24
C PHE A 19 28.24 -6.68 19.09
N PRO A 20 27.95 -6.45 20.39
CA PRO A 20 27.35 -7.48 21.24
C PRO A 20 25.92 -7.83 20.79
N ALA A 21 25.39 -8.94 21.31
CA ALA A 21 23.99 -9.28 21.12
C ALA A 21 23.09 -8.22 21.78
N LEU A 22 22.19 -7.62 20.99
CA LEU A 22 21.27 -6.58 21.44
C LEU A 22 19.85 -7.14 21.65
N VAL A 23 19.07 -6.45 22.46
CA VAL A 23 17.65 -6.76 22.64
C VAL A 23 16.89 -6.43 21.34
N SER A 24 16.16 -7.40 20.81
CA SER A 24 15.38 -7.22 19.59
C SER A 24 14.19 -6.29 19.78
N TYR A 25 13.82 -5.54 18.75
CA TYR A 25 12.65 -4.64 18.73
C TYR A 25 11.32 -5.33 19.05
N ASN A 26 11.22 -6.65 18.83
CA ASN A 26 10.04 -7.45 19.20
C ASN A 26 9.67 -7.38 20.69
N LYS A 27 10.61 -6.98 21.56
CA LYS A 27 10.42 -6.90 23.02
C LYS A 27 10.37 -5.46 23.54
N LEU A 28 10.51 -4.46 22.66
CA LEU A 28 10.58 -3.05 23.04
C LEU A 28 9.21 -2.40 22.77
N PRO A 29 8.47 -1.95 23.81
CA PRO A 29 7.12 -1.42 23.61
C PRO A 29 7.03 -0.22 22.67
N TRP A 30 8.06 0.65 22.65
CA TRP A 30 8.10 1.84 21.78
C TRP A 30 8.40 1.53 20.30
N GLU A 31 8.88 0.32 19.98
CA GLU A 31 9.09 -0.15 18.60
C GLU A 31 7.92 -0.99 18.09
N VAL A 32 6.97 -1.34 18.97
CA VAL A 32 5.85 -2.23 18.68
C VAL A 32 4.60 -1.40 18.40
N ILE A 33 3.89 -1.75 17.33
CA ILE A 33 2.63 -1.09 16.97
C ILE A 33 1.47 -1.90 17.53
N HIS A 34 0.60 -1.21 18.27
CA HIS A 34 -0.65 -1.77 18.75
C HIS A 34 -1.73 -1.65 17.68
N HIS A 35 -2.58 -2.67 17.53
CA HIS A 35 -3.60 -2.72 16.48
C HIS A 35 -4.85 -1.89 16.79
N GLU A 36 -5.06 -1.54 18.07
CA GLU A 36 -6.15 -0.64 18.49
C GLU A 36 -5.83 0.84 18.24
N THR A 37 -4.61 1.18 17.83
CA THR A 37 -4.21 2.57 17.61
C THR A 37 -4.22 2.91 16.11
N PRO A 38 -4.47 4.18 15.74
CA PRO A 38 -4.55 4.60 14.34
C PRO A 38 -3.23 4.40 13.57
N GLN A 39 -2.09 4.31 14.25
CA GLN A 39 -0.78 4.05 13.62
C GLN A 39 -0.74 2.71 12.88
N PHE A 40 -1.48 1.70 13.33
CA PHE A 40 -1.58 0.42 12.61
C PHE A 40 -2.08 0.64 11.16
N HIS A 41 -3.14 1.41 11.01
CA HIS A 41 -3.76 1.71 9.71
C HIS A 41 -2.87 2.63 8.86
N MET A 42 -2.12 3.55 9.48
CA MET A 42 -1.13 4.38 8.79
C MET A 42 -0.08 3.55 8.04
N HIS A 43 0.41 2.47 8.65
CA HIS A 43 1.45 1.62 8.04
C HIS A 43 0.89 0.68 6.98
N VAL A 44 -0.34 0.20 7.14
CA VAL A 44 -0.90 -0.85 6.28
C VAL A 44 -1.67 -0.30 5.08
N ALA A 45 -2.39 0.82 5.23
CA ALA A 45 -3.26 1.34 4.17
C ALA A 45 -2.55 1.64 2.83
N PRO A 46 -1.34 2.23 2.80
CA PRO A 46 -0.62 2.47 1.54
C PRO A 46 -0.26 1.18 0.79
N HIS A 47 0.00 0.09 1.52
CA HIS A 47 0.29 -1.19 0.91
C HIS A 47 -0.94 -1.77 0.19
N TYR A 48 -2.14 -1.58 0.73
CA TYR A 48 -3.36 -2.03 0.07
C TYR A 48 -3.63 -1.26 -1.23
N GLU A 49 -3.37 0.06 -1.25
CA GLU A 49 -3.49 0.87 -2.46
C GLU A 49 -2.57 0.30 -3.56
N GLN A 50 -1.34 -0.01 -3.21
CA GLN A 50 -0.35 -0.54 -4.14
C GLN A 50 -0.69 -1.97 -4.61
N VAL A 51 -1.12 -2.86 -3.71
CA VAL A 51 -1.53 -4.24 -4.03
C VAL A 51 -2.73 -4.26 -4.96
N LEU A 52 -3.77 -3.46 -4.69
CA LEU A 52 -4.97 -3.40 -5.51
C LEU A 52 -4.68 -2.75 -6.88
N THR A 53 -3.75 -1.79 -6.93
CA THR A 53 -3.28 -1.23 -8.21
C THR A 53 -2.56 -2.28 -9.04
N LEU A 54 -1.68 -3.09 -8.44
CA LEU A 54 -1.00 -4.18 -9.15
C LEU A 54 -2.00 -5.24 -9.63
N SER A 55 -2.91 -5.69 -8.77
CA SER A 55 -3.88 -6.75 -9.10
C SER A 55 -4.95 -6.30 -10.10
N ALA A 56 -5.15 -5.00 -10.30
CA ALA A 56 -5.95 -4.44 -11.39
C ALA A 56 -5.23 -4.43 -12.75
N LYS A 57 -3.90 -4.58 -12.77
CA LYS A 57 -3.07 -4.46 -14.00
C LYS A 57 -2.39 -5.75 -14.43
N ALA A 58 -2.08 -6.65 -13.49
CA ALA A 58 -1.36 -7.89 -13.76
C ALA A 58 -2.06 -9.09 -13.11
N HIS A 59 -1.75 -10.28 -13.63
CA HIS A 59 -2.15 -11.53 -13.01
C HIS A 59 -1.26 -11.82 -11.80
N VAL A 60 -1.75 -11.50 -10.60
CA VAL A 60 -1.08 -11.85 -9.34
C VAL A 60 -1.64 -13.21 -8.86
N PRO A 61 -0.80 -14.25 -8.72
CA PRO A 61 -1.27 -15.56 -8.29
C PRO A 61 -1.77 -15.52 -6.84
N HIS A 62 -2.80 -16.32 -6.53
CA HIS A 62 -3.38 -16.50 -5.19
C HIS A 62 -3.88 -15.23 -4.49
N ILE A 63 -4.03 -14.11 -5.21
CA ILE A 63 -4.58 -12.87 -4.62
C ILE A 63 -6.10 -12.91 -4.54
N VAL A 64 -6.77 -13.55 -5.50
CA VAL A 64 -8.22 -13.75 -5.49
C VAL A 64 -8.50 -15.18 -5.07
N SER A 65 -9.44 -15.35 -4.15
CA SER A 65 -9.91 -16.65 -3.68
C SER A 65 -11.43 -16.68 -3.67
N ASP A 66 -12.01 -17.85 -3.96
CA ASP A 66 -13.47 -18.05 -3.92
C ASP A 66 -13.97 -18.28 -2.49
N LYS A 67 -13.10 -18.81 -1.62
CA LYS A 67 -13.39 -19.10 -0.22
C LYS A 67 -12.22 -18.75 0.69
N HIS A 68 -12.48 -18.65 2.00
CA HIS A 68 -11.41 -18.48 2.99
C HIS A 68 -10.46 -19.67 2.94
N VAL A 69 -9.16 -19.40 3.15
CA VAL A 69 -8.14 -20.46 3.20
C VAL A 69 -8.34 -21.30 4.46
N GLU A 70 -8.74 -22.56 4.27
CA GLU A 70 -8.96 -23.52 5.35
C GLU A 70 -7.61 -24.07 5.82
N VAL A 71 -7.19 -23.63 7.00
CA VAL A 71 -5.97 -24.12 7.66
C VAL A 71 -6.36 -24.84 8.97
N PRO A 72 -5.83 -26.06 9.21
CA PRO A 72 -6.02 -26.74 10.49
C PRO A 72 -5.58 -25.88 11.66
N GLU A 73 -6.29 -25.97 12.78
CA GLU A 73 -6.14 -25.05 13.92
C GLU A 73 -4.69 -24.97 14.44
N GLY A 74 -4.04 -26.13 14.57
CA GLY A 74 -2.63 -26.22 15.00
C GLY A 74 -1.62 -25.57 14.05
N HIS A 75 -2.02 -25.20 12.84
CA HIS A 75 -1.16 -24.53 11.85
C HIS A 75 -1.60 -23.10 11.52
N ARG A 76 -2.75 -22.63 12.00
CA ARG A 76 -3.29 -21.29 11.70
C ARG A 76 -2.30 -20.17 12.00
N LEU A 77 -1.75 -20.12 13.23
CA LEU A 77 -0.81 -19.08 13.65
C LEU A 77 0.54 -19.12 12.90
N ARG A 78 0.89 -20.28 12.32
CA ARG A 78 2.16 -20.47 11.60
C ARG A 78 2.06 -20.05 10.14
N LEU A 79 0.90 -20.28 9.49
CA LEU A 79 0.74 -20.13 8.04
C LEU A 79 -0.02 -18.87 7.63
N LEU A 80 -0.95 -18.39 8.47
CA LEU A 80 -1.80 -17.25 8.10
C LEU A 80 -1.10 -15.89 8.16
N PRO A 81 -0.25 -15.56 9.17
CA PRO A 81 0.39 -14.24 9.20
C PRO A 81 1.19 -13.93 7.92
N GLY A 82 0.95 -12.76 7.32
CA GLY A 82 1.54 -12.33 6.05
C GLY A 82 0.79 -12.81 4.79
N LEU A 83 -0.29 -13.59 4.97
CA LEU A 83 -1.21 -13.96 3.90
C LEU A 83 -2.17 -12.80 3.63
N LEU A 84 -2.38 -12.51 2.34
CA LEU A 84 -3.34 -11.53 1.87
C LEU A 84 -4.09 -12.10 0.67
N TYR A 85 -5.41 -11.99 0.69
CA TYR A 85 -6.27 -12.36 -0.44
C TYR A 85 -7.53 -11.49 -0.46
N VAL A 86 -8.23 -11.53 -1.59
CA VAL A 86 -9.46 -10.80 -1.89
C VAL A 86 -10.55 -11.81 -2.20
N MET A 87 -11.74 -11.59 -1.67
CA MET A 87 -12.93 -12.40 -1.96
C MET A 87 -14.09 -11.52 -2.41
N ASN A 88 -15.01 -12.12 -3.17
CA ASN A 88 -16.31 -11.52 -3.44
C ASN A 88 -17.17 -11.51 -2.17
N GLY A 89 -17.92 -10.44 -1.95
CA GLY A 89 -18.80 -10.31 -0.79
C GLY A 89 -18.08 -9.90 0.51
N ASP A 90 -18.81 -10.02 1.61
CA ASP A 90 -18.39 -9.66 2.96
C ASP A 90 -18.56 -10.86 3.92
N SER A 91 -17.94 -12.00 3.59
CA SER A 91 -17.95 -13.20 4.43
C SER A 91 -16.86 -13.12 5.49
N MET A 92 -17.18 -13.41 6.75
CA MET A 92 -16.17 -13.40 7.83
C MET A 92 -15.64 -14.82 8.08
N PRO A 93 -14.33 -15.00 8.33
CA PRO A 93 -13.78 -16.28 8.76
C PRO A 93 -14.30 -16.67 10.15
N THR A 94 -14.50 -17.97 10.37
CA THR A 94 -14.96 -18.53 11.64
C THR A 94 -13.89 -18.47 12.73
N GLY A 95 -14.29 -18.32 14.00
CA GLY A 95 -13.37 -18.31 15.15
C GLY A 95 -12.69 -16.96 15.40
N PHE A 96 -13.29 -15.87 14.92
CA PHE A 96 -12.84 -14.51 15.13
C PHE A 96 -13.95 -13.64 15.73
N SER A 97 -13.58 -12.77 16.68
CA SER A 97 -14.43 -11.67 17.12
C SER A 97 -14.29 -10.48 16.16
N VAL A 98 -15.41 -9.85 15.83
CA VAL A 98 -15.48 -8.78 14.83
C VAL A 98 -15.47 -7.42 15.52
N ASN A 99 -14.39 -6.66 15.37
CA ASN A 99 -14.31 -5.29 15.85
C ASN A 99 -14.33 -4.32 14.67
N ARG A 100 -15.43 -3.58 14.49
CA ARG A 100 -15.54 -2.57 13.44
C ARG A 100 -14.74 -1.32 13.83
N VAL A 101 -13.87 -0.86 12.95
CA VAL A 101 -13.10 0.38 13.15
C VAL A 101 -14.02 1.55 12.80
N LEU A 102 -14.45 2.28 13.83
CA LEU A 102 -15.29 3.47 13.70
C LEU A 102 -14.54 4.78 13.95
N ASP A 103 -13.29 4.69 14.43
CA ASP A 103 -12.46 5.86 14.72
C ASP A 103 -12.07 6.59 13.42
N PRO A 104 -12.46 7.88 13.24
CA PRO A 104 -12.11 8.64 12.05
C PRO A 104 -10.60 8.83 11.89
N THR A 105 -9.82 8.86 12.98
CA THR A 105 -8.36 9.03 12.90
C THR A 105 -7.65 7.79 12.37
N ALA A 106 -8.24 6.62 12.55
CA ALA A 106 -7.79 5.38 11.92
C ALA A 106 -8.28 5.30 10.46
N LEU A 107 -9.51 5.73 10.18
CA LEU A 107 -10.12 5.64 8.86
C LEU A 107 -9.54 6.63 7.82
N GLN A 108 -8.98 7.76 8.25
CA GLN A 108 -8.44 8.79 7.35
C GLN A 108 -7.34 8.27 6.40
N TYR A 109 -6.56 7.27 6.83
CA TYR A 109 -5.46 6.70 6.03
C TYR A 109 -5.96 5.93 4.80
N TYR A 110 -7.25 5.57 4.77
CA TYR A 110 -7.89 4.95 3.62
C TYR A 110 -8.45 5.95 2.61
N GLY A 111 -8.22 7.26 2.78
CA GLY A 111 -8.75 8.29 1.87
C GLY A 111 -8.25 8.16 0.43
N GLY A 112 -6.95 7.90 0.22
CA GLY A 112 -6.38 7.64 -1.10
C GLY A 112 -6.96 6.38 -1.75
N LEU A 113 -7.14 5.34 -0.94
CA LEU A 113 -7.71 4.07 -1.37
C LEU A 113 -9.19 4.21 -1.78
N SER A 114 -9.99 4.89 -0.96
CA SER A 114 -11.43 5.12 -1.18
C SER A 114 -11.70 5.97 -2.42
N SER A 115 -10.83 6.97 -2.69
CA SER A 115 -11.01 7.91 -3.80
C SER A 115 -10.44 7.42 -5.13
N LYS A 116 -9.29 6.73 -5.14
CA LYS A 116 -8.61 6.31 -6.38
C LYS A 116 -8.94 4.88 -6.81
N ILE A 117 -9.24 3.99 -5.86
CA ILE A 117 -9.39 2.56 -6.15
C ILE A 117 -10.84 2.14 -6.17
N ALA A 118 -11.47 2.11 -5.00
CA ALA A 118 -12.87 1.73 -4.82
C ALA A 118 -13.31 2.27 -3.47
N ARG A 119 -14.58 2.68 -3.36
CA ARG A 119 -15.11 3.26 -2.12
C ARG A 119 -15.01 2.25 -0.98
N VAL A 120 -14.33 2.63 0.10
CA VAL A 120 -14.25 1.82 1.32
C VAL A 120 -15.58 1.95 2.08
N ASP A 121 -16.24 0.83 2.34
CA ASP A 121 -17.52 0.77 3.04
C ASP A 121 -17.34 0.45 4.54
N ALA A 122 -16.47 -0.50 4.84
CA ALA A 122 -16.16 -0.89 6.20
C ALA A 122 -14.70 -1.35 6.36
N VAL A 123 -14.11 -1.03 7.51
CA VAL A 123 -12.84 -1.58 7.97
C VAL A 123 -13.12 -2.33 9.27
N ARG A 124 -12.71 -3.59 9.35
CA ARG A 124 -12.94 -4.46 10.51
C ARG A 124 -11.63 -5.13 10.90
N MET A 125 -11.34 -5.07 12.19
CA MET A 125 -10.27 -5.85 12.80
C MET A 125 -10.88 -7.10 13.41
N LEU A 126 -10.53 -8.25 12.85
CA LEU A 126 -10.92 -9.55 13.37
C LEU A 126 -9.84 -10.04 14.33
N VAL A 127 -10.23 -10.44 15.54
CA VAL A 127 -9.31 -10.95 16.56
C VAL A 127 -9.63 -12.41 16.84
N SER A 128 -8.65 -13.30 16.71
CA SER A 128 -8.82 -14.72 17.04
C SER A 128 -9.18 -14.88 18.52
N GLU A 129 -9.89 -15.95 18.89
CA GLU A 129 -10.20 -16.26 20.30
C GLU A 129 -8.95 -16.30 21.21
N ASP A 130 -7.83 -16.81 20.72
CA ASP A 130 -6.54 -16.85 21.44
C ASP A 130 -5.81 -15.50 21.51
N LEU A 131 -6.35 -14.43 20.92
CA LEU A 131 -5.76 -13.09 20.82
C LEU A 131 -4.36 -13.05 20.19
N ARG A 132 -3.98 -14.07 19.39
CA ARG A 132 -2.64 -14.21 18.79
C ARG A 132 -2.60 -13.98 17.29
N LEU A 133 -3.76 -13.91 16.63
CA LEU A 133 -3.87 -13.70 15.21
C LEU A 133 -4.93 -12.62 14.94
N LEU A 134 -4.55 -11.63 14.16
CA LEU A 134 -5.43 -10.57 13.70
C LEU A 134 -5.72 -10.76 12.21
N CYS A 135 -6.89 -10.35 11.75
CA CYS A 135 -7.18 -10.18 10.33
C CYS A 135 -7.80 -8.80 10.10
N ASN A 136 -7.10 -7.95 9.36
CA ASN A 136 -7.65 -6.68 8.91
C ASN A 136 -8.47 -6.92 7.64
N CYS A 137 -9.76 -6.64 7.71
CA CYS A 137 -10.72 -6.82 6.65
C CYS A 137 -11.17 -5.44 6.15
N VAL A 138 -10.93 -5.16 4.87
CA VAL A 138 -11.36 -3.92 4.24
C VAL A 138 -12.37 -4.26 3.14
N THR A 139 -13.61 -3.86 3.36
CA THR A 139 -14.73 -4.09 2.44
C THR A 139 -14.87 -2.88 1.53
N PHE A 140 -14.92 -3.14 0.23
CA PHE A 140 -15.04 -2.14 -0.83
C PHE A 140 -16.38 -2.30 -1.55
N ARG A 141 -16.96 -1.17 -1.95
CA ARG A 141 -18.15 -1.12 -2.79
C ARG A 141 -17.74 -0.98 -4.26
N SER A 142 -18.42 -1.72 -5.13
CA SER A 142 -18.35 -1.55 -6.57
C SER A 142 -19.07 -0.25 -7.02
N PRO A 143 -18.74 0.29 -8.21
CA PRO A 143 -17.63 -0.09 -9.11
C PRO A 143 -16.28 0.45 -8.63
N ALA A 144 -15.18 -0.19 -9.07
CA ALA A 144 -13.84 0.38 -8.91
C ALA A 144 -13.66 1.59 -9.84
N HIS A 145 -12.90 2.59 -9.36
CA HIS A 145 -12.46 3.75 -10.14
C HIS A 145 -11.26 3.43 -11.03
N LEU A 146 -10.48 2.38 -10.71
CA LEU A 146 -9.37 1.93 -11.53
C LEU A 146 -9.85 1.17 -12.77
N THR A 147 -9.17 1.40 -13.90
CA THR A 147 -9.32 0.56 -15.09
C THR A 147 -8.72 -0.83 -14.83
N ILE A 148 -9.55 -1.87 -14.87
CA ILE A 148 -9.11 -3.26 -14.67
C ILE A 148 -8.75 -3.84 -16.04
N ALA A 149 -7.54 -4.37 -16.18
CA ALA A 149 -7.14 -5.06 -17.40
C ALA A 149 -7.82 -6.45 -17.46
N PRO A 150 -8.21 -6.96 -18.64
CA PRO A 150 -8.97 -8.20 -18.74
C PRO A 150 -8.21 -9.45 -18.27
N HIS A 151 -6.88 -9.39 -18.31
CA HIS A 151 -5.99 -10.47 -17.84
C HIS A 151 -5.54 -10.27 -16.38
N ALA A 152 -5.97 -9.20 -15.71
CA ALA A 152 -5.57 -8.91 -14.35
C ALA A 152 -6.31 -9.79 -13.35
N ALA A 153 -5.73 -9.98 -12.17
CA ALA A 153 -6.33 -10.86 -11.16
C ALA A 153 -7.71 -10.35 -10.70
N LEU A 154 -7.91 -9.04 -10.56
CA LEU A 154 -9.22 -8.50 -10.15
C LEU A 154 -10.31 -8.64 -11.22
N ALA A 155 -9.98 -9.02 -12.47
CA ALA A 155 -10.99 -9.25 -13.50
C ALA A 155 -11.89 -10.46 -13.19
N SER A 156 -11.41 -11.42 -12.40
CA SER A 156 -12.19 -12.60 -11.99
C SER A 156 -13.17 -12.33 -10.84
N VAL A 157 -13.11 -11.13 -10.23
CA VAL A 157 -13.98 -10.72 -9.13
C VAL A 157 -15.32 -10.27 -9.73
N GLN A 158 -16.39 -11.03 -9.47
CA GLN A 158 -17.71 -10.83 -10.10
C GLN A 158 -18.31 -9.46 -9.76
N SER A 159 -18.09 -8.96 -8.54
CA SER A 159 -18.60 -7.65 -8.12
C SER A 159 -17.92 -6.46 -8.84
N LEU A 160 -16.76 -6.67 -9.46
CA LEU A 160 -16.03 -5.65 -10.22
C LEU A 160 -16.35 -5.68 -11.72
N SER A 161 -16.87 -6.79 -12.24
CA SER A 161 -17.11 -7.02 -13.67
C SER A 161 -18.55 -6.68 -14.10
N THR A 162 -19.52 -6.61 -13.19
CA THR A 162 -20.95 -6.40 -13.50
C THR A 162 -21.36 -4.93 -13.70
N ALA A 163 -20.46 -3.97 -13.49
CA ALA A 163 -20.77 -2.55 -13.66
C ALA A 163 -21.05 -2.10 -15.13
N THR A 164 -20.90 -3.01 -16.10
CA THR A 164 -21.22 -2.78 -17.52
C THR A 164 -22.54 -3.40 -17.98
N ALA A 165 -23.29 -4.09 -17.10
CA ALA A 165 -24.60 -4.64 -17.46
C ALA A 165 -25.70 -3.57 -17.36
N SER A 166 -25.95 -2.89 -18.48
CA SER A 166 -27.13 -2.08 -18.72
C SER A 166 -28.42 -2.88 -18.45
N GLY A 167 -29.17 -2.49 -17.42
CA GLY A 167 -30.59 -2.82 -17.27
C GLY A 167 -30.92 -3.75 -16.10
N GLY A 168 -31.55 -3.16 -15.07
CA GLY A 168 -32.47 -3.85 -14.17
C GLY A 168 -31.85 -4.65 -13.01
N GLY A 169 -31.81 -4.04 -11.81
CA GLY A 169 -31.58 -4.74 -10.55
C GLY A 169 -30.13 -4.78 -10.10
N ALA A 170 -29.60 -3.63 -9.64
CA ALA A 170 -28.26 -3.54 -9.06
C ALA A 170 -28.18 -4.37 -7.77
N ILE A 171 -27.64 -5.59 -7.86
CA ILE A 171 -27.08 -6.25 -6.68
C ILE A 171 -25.80 -5.48 -6.37
N ASP A 172 -25.83 -4.77 -5.25
CA ASP A 172 -24.76 -3.91 -4.72
C ASP A 172 -23.50 -4.75 -4.49
N GLY A 173 -22.65 -4.86 -5.52
CA GLY A 173 -21.50 -5.74 -5.50
C GLY A 173 -20.45 -5.21 -4.52
N CYS A 174 -20.05 -6.03 -3.55
CA CYS A 174 -18.91 -5.74 -2.69
C CYS A 174 -17.82 -6.79 -2.85
N PHE A 175 -16.60 -6.42 -2.49
CA PHE A 175 -15.48 -7.34 -2.35
C PHE A 175 -14.67 -6.94 -1.13
N THR A 176 -14.03 -7.91 -0.48
CA THR A 176 -13.32 -7.69 0.78
C THR A 176 -11.89 -8.18 0.66
N LEU A 177 -10.95 -7.36 1.10
CA LEU A 177 -9.54 -7.71 1.25
C LEU A 177 -9.31 -8.19 2.68
N TYR A 178 -8.66 -9.34 2.82
CA TYR A 178 -8.29 -9.95 4.09
C TYR A 178 -6.77 -9.98 4.22
N HIS A 179 -6.24 -9.44 5.31
CA HIS A 179 -4.81 -9.45 5.61
C HIS A 179 -4.57 -9.95 7.03
N PHE A 180 -3.89 -11.08 7.16
CA PHE A 180 -3.62 -11.71 8.44
C PHE A 180 -2.27 -11.26 9.01
N VAL A 181 -2.25 -10.84 10.27
CA VAL A 181 -1.05 -10.32 10.94
C VAL A 181 -0.99 -10.78 12.40
N ARG A 182 0.21 -10.76 12.99
CA ARG A 182 0.38 -11.00 14.43
C ARG A 182 0.17 -9.70 15.21
N PRO A 183 -0.46 -9.74 16.39
CA PRO A 183 -0.56 -8.59 17.28
C PRO A 183 0.80 -8.25 17.88
N ASN A 184 0.99 -6.97 18.25
CA ASN A 184 2.14 -6.47 19.01
C ASN A 184 3.49 -6.85 18.40
N ARG A 185 3.65 -6.52 17.11
CA ARG A 185 4.89 -6.68 16.35
C ARG A 185 5.38 -5.32 15.83
N PRO A 186 6.68 -5.18 15.53
CA PRO A 186 7.17 -4.00 14.85
C PRO A 186 6.55 -3.87 13.44
N PRO A 187 6.51 -2.64 12.85
CA PRO A 187 5.91 -2.37 11.55
C PRO A 187 6.47 -3.23 10.40
N ARG A 188 7.69 -3.74 10.56
CA ARG A 188 8.33 -4.65 9.60
C ARG A 188 7.50 -5.90 9.31
N GLU A 189 6.70 -6.38 10.26
CA GLU A 189 5.84 -7.55 10.09
C GLU A 189 4.63 -7.26 9.18
N LEU A 190 4.22 -5.99 9.08
CA LEU A 190 3.05 -5.55 8.32
C LEU A 190 3.37 -5.24 6.85
N GLN A 191 4.64 -5.40 6.45
CA GLN A 191 5.14 -5.05 5.13
C GLN A 191 4.70 -6.05 4.06
N LEU A 192 4.37 -5.51 2.89
CA LEU A 192 3.89 -6.26 1.73
C LEU A 192 4.80 -6.09 0.50
N GLU A 193 6.11 -6.05 0.75
CA GLU A 193 7.18 -5.74 -0.23
C GLU A 193 7.12 -6.60 -1.50
N LYS A 194 6.72 -7.88 -1.38
CA LYS A 194 6.60 -8.80 -2.52
C LYS A 194 5.62 -8.34 -3.61
N TYR A 195 4.70 -7.43 -3.27
CA TYR A 195 3.72 -6.90 -4.21
C TYR A 195 4.16 -5.60 -4.87
N TYR A 196 5.34 -5.04 -4.56
CA TYR A 196 5.87 -3.79 -5.16
C TYR A 196 6.43 -3.99 -6.58
N VAL A 197 5.73 -4.77 -7.39
CA VAL A 197 5.98 -4.88 -8.84
C VAL A 197 5.19 -3.77 -9.53
N HIS A 198 5.87 -2.97 -10.36
CA HIS A 198 5.24 -1.88 -11.09
C HIS A 198 4.81 -2.34 -12.49
N ALA A 199 3.57 -2.81 -12.62
CA ALA A 199 2.99 -3.18 -13.91
C ALA A 199 2.48 -1.92 -14.66
N PRO A 200 2.80 -1.74 -15.95
CA PRO A 200 2.37 -0.57 -16.71
C PRO A 200 0.86 -0.60 -17.00
N CYS A 201 0.28 0.57 -17.21
CA CYS A 201 -1.10 0.72 -17.65
C CYS A 201 -1.14 1.07 -19.14
N ALA A 202 -1.70 0.20 -19.97
CA ALA A 202 -1.82 0.42 -21.41
C ALA A 202 -3.06 1.25 -21.83
N ALA A 203 -3.82 1.82 -20.88
CA ALA A 203 -5.10 2.47 -21.16
C ALA A 203 -5.01 3.68 -22.11
N LEU A 204 -3.91 4.43 -22.09
CA LEU A 204 -3.68 5.52 -23.05
C LEU A 204 -3.20 4.98 -24.41
N LEU A 205 -2.40 3.91 -24.41
CA LEU A 205 -1.90 3.30 -25.65
C LEU A 205 -3.01 2.55 -26.40
N SER A 206 -4.07 2.10 -25.72
CA SER A 206 -5.22 1.46 -26.37
C SER A 206 -6.03 2.40 -27.25
N GLU A 207 -5.81 3.72 -27.18
CA GLU A 207 -6.37 4.67 -28.15
C GLU A 207 -5.78 4.48 -29.56
N PHE A 208 -4.49 4.15 -29.63
CA PHE A 208 -3.72 4.00 -30.88
C PHE A 208 -3.59 2.54 -31.33
N ALA A 209 -4.20 1.60 -30.59
CA ALA A 209 -4.16 0.19 -30.92
C ALA A 209 -5.07 -0.12 -32.13
N SER A 210 -4.69 -1.12 -32.92
CA SER A 210 -5.49 -1.59 -34.07
C SER A 210 -6.90 -2.04 -33.70
N SER A 211 -7.11 -2.46 -32.44
CA SER A 211 -8.40 -2.86 -31.89
C SER A 211 -9.37 -1.69 -31.67
N ASN A 212 -8.92 -0.44 -31.81
CA ASN A 212 -9.74 0.74 -31.59
C ASN A 212 -10.18 1.37 -32.92
N SER A 213 -11.48 1.52 -33.12
CA SER A 213 -12.06 2.16 -34.31
C SER A 213 -11.67 3.64 -34.47
N ARG A 214 -11.23 4.29 -33.38
CA ARG A 214 -10.74 5.68 -33.38
C ARG A 214 -9.25 5.83 -33.72
N ASN A 215 -8.56 4.75 -34.07
CA ASN A 215 -7.13 4.79 -34.38
C ASN A 215 -6.77 5.75 -35.55
N ASN A 216 -7.73 6.12 -36.40
CA ASN A 216 -7.50 7.07 -37.49
C ASN A 216 -7.86 8.53 -37.17
N SER A 217 -8.33 8.85 -35.94
CA SER A 217 -8.77 10.22 -35.59
C SER A 217 -7.71 11.11 -34.94
N TRP A 218 -6.54 10.57 -34.60
CA TRP A 218 -5.44 11.35 -34.04
C TRP A 218 -4.51 11.86 -35.14
N GLU A 219 -3.97 13.06 -34.97
CA GLU A 219 -3.06 13.68 -35.96
C GLU A 219 -1.64 13.80 -35.37
N PRO A 220 -0.62 13.17 -35.99
CA PRO A 220 0.76 13.27 -35.51
C PRO A 220 1.33 14.67 -35.73
N ARG A 221 1.85 15.29 -34.67
CA ARG A 221 2.58 16.57 -34.76
C ARG A 221 4.08 16.32 -34.87
N LEU A 222 4.56 16.22 -36.11
CA LEU A 222 5.99 15.94 -36.40
C LEU A 222 6.90 17.17 -36.22
N GLN A 223 6.32 18.37 -36.20
CA GLN A 223 7.05 19.63 -36.15
C GLN A 223 6.46 20.55 -35.10
N SER A 224 7.31 21.34 -34.44
CA SER A 224 6.85 22.38 -33.54
C SER A 224 6.15 23.49 -34.33
N PRO A 225 5.02 24.02 -33.82
CA PRO A 225 4.34 25.12 -34.48
C PRO A 225 5.20 26.39 -34.41
N ARG A 226 5.17 27.21 -35.47
CA ARG A 226 5.82 28.54 -35.47
C ARG A 226 5.14 29.43 -34.43
N ARG A 227 5.87 29.81 -33.39
CA ARG A 227 5.39 30.72 -32.34
C ARG A 227 5.63 32.16 -32.77
N THR A 228 4.57 32.91 -33.02
CA THR A 228 4.62 34.34 -33.33
C THR A 228 4.69 35.22 -32.07
N ALA A 229 4.22 34.70 -30.94
CA ALA A 229 4.25 35.36 -29.64
C ALA A 229 5.18 34.64 -28.65
N ARG A 230 5.82 35.40 -27.77
CA ARG A 230 6.61 34.89 -26.64
C ARG A 230 5.68 34.39 -25.53
N VAL A 231 6.25 33.65 -24.57
CA VAL A 231 5.52 33.15 -23.39
C VAL A 231 4.98 34.34 -22.58
N THR A 232 3.76 34.20 -22.05
CA THR A 232 3.14 35.18 -21.16
C THR A 232 4.05 35.46 -19.97
N ALA A 233 4.35 36.74 -19.72
CA ALA A 233 5.17 37.14 -18.59
C ALA A 233 4.47 36.82 -17.26
N LEU A 234 5.24 36.40 -16.25
CA LEU A 234 4.74 36.25 -14.90
C LEU A 234 4.30 37.61 -14.34
N PRO A 235 3.32 37.64 -13.42
CA PRO A 235 2.99 38.86 -12.70
C PRO A 235 4.21 39.39 -11.94
N ALA A 236 4.25 40.70 -11.70
CA ALA A 236 5.32 41.30 -10.90
C ALA A 236 5.38 40.64 -9.52
N TYR A 237 6.55 40.08 -9.19
CA TYR A 237 6.79 39.43 -7.91
C TYR A 237 6.64 40.45 -6.78
N ARG A 238 5.88 40.06 -5.74
CA ARG A 238 5.70 40.86 -4.52
C ARG A 238 6.35 40.11 -3.36
N PRO A 239 7.36 40.70 -2.68
CA PRO A 239 8.00 40.04 -1.55
C PRO A 239 7.04 39.92 -0.36
N PRO A 240 7.24 38.94 0.53
CA PRO A 240 6.44 38.82 1.74
C PRO A 240 6.64 40.02 2.68
N GLN A 241 5.63 40.31 3.49
CA GLN A 241 5.65 41.41 4.46
C GLN A 241 5.83 40.93 5.91
N SER A 242 5.81 39.62 6.13
CA SER A 242 6.02 39.01 7.45
C SER A 242 7.51 38.74 7.71
N TYR A 243 7.90 38.70 8.99
CA TYR A 243 9.21 38.19 9.38
C TYR A 243 9.38 36.73 8.94
N LEU A 244 10.51 36.43 8.30
CA LEU A 244 10.82 35.10 7.79
C LEU A 244 11.76 34.37 8.74
N MET A 245 11.72 33.04 8.70
CA MET A 245 12.63 32.18 9.49
C MET A 245 14.11 32.28 9.09
N GLY A 246 14.44 33.06 8.06
CA GLY A 246 15.79 33.22 7.51
C GLY A 246 16.02 32.44 6.22
N LEU A 247 17.29 32.18 5.90
CA LEU A 247 17.68 31.44 4.69
C LEU A 247 17.53 29.93 4.90
N ALA A 248 16.45 29.37 4.35
CA ALA A 248 16.12 27.95 4.44
C ALA A 248 17.26 27.01 4.00
N GLU A 249 18.06 27.43 3.01
CA GLU A 249 19.18 26.65 2.49
C GLU A 249 20.29 26.37 3.52
N ARG A 250 20.45 27.24 4.53
CA ARG A 250 21.44 27.07 5.61
C ARG A 250 20.85 26.37 6.84
N LEU A 251 19.53 26.36 6.96
CA LEU A 251 18.79 25.69 8.03
C LEU A 251 18.54 24.20 7.74
N ALA A 252 19.10 23.68 6.65
CA ALA A 252 18.83 22.33 6.17
C ALA A 252 17.34 22.04 5.89
N VAL A 253 16.55 23.09 5.66
CA VAL A 253 15.14 22.97 5.31
C VAL A 253 15.03 22.55 3.85
N VAL A 254 14.14 21.60 3.56
CA VAL A 254 13.82 21.20 2.19
C VAL A 254 12.92 22.26 1.52
N PRO A 255 12.95 22.43 0.19
CA PRO A 255 12.08 23.36 -0.51
C PRO A 255 10.60 23.25 -0.07
N GLY A 256 10.02 24.39 0.33
CA GLY A 256 8.65 24.47 0.86
C GLY A 256 8.36 23.65 2.12
N SER A 257 9.39 23.14 2.82
CA SER A 257 9.27 22.19 3.93
C SER A 257 8.53 20.89 3.57
N CYS A 258 8.50 20.52 2.28
CA CYS A 258 7.77 19.34 1.79
C CYS A 258 8.66 18.34 1.04
N PHE A 259 9.29 18.75 -0.08
CA PHE A 259 10.09 17.84 -0.91
C PHE A 259 11.17 18.57 -1.71
N GLY A 260 12.07 17.82 -2.33
CA GLY A 260 13.19 18.36 -3.10
C GLY A 260 14.49 18.38 -2.30
N ARG A 261 15.47 19.18 -2.75
CA ARG A 261 16.82 19.19 -2.19
C ARG A 261 17.16 20.56 -1.68
N ARG A 262 17.70 20.63 -0.45
CA ARG A 262 18.25 21.86 0.13
C ARG A 262 19.23 22.58 -0.79
N SER A 263 20.07 21.83 -1.51
CA SER A 263 21.08 22.36 -2.44
C SER A 263 20.50 23.00 -3.70
N LEU A 264 19.21 22.76 -3.99
CA LEU A 264 18.48 23.32 -5.11
C LEU A 264 17.19 23.91 -4.53
N MET A 265 17.32 25.09 -3.92
CA MET A 265 16.19 25.76 -3.27
C MET A 265 15.26 26.38 -4.30
N TRP A 266 13.97 26.16 -4.17
CA TRP A 266 12.92 26.72 -5.02
C TRP A 266 11.60 26.81 -4.25
N GLY A 267 10.64 27.56 -4.77
CA GLY A 267 9.29 27.64 -4.20
C GLY A 267 9.23 28.23 -2.79
N HIS A 268 10.28 28.94 -2.37
CA HIS A 268 10.27 29.69 -1.13
C HIS A 268 9.85 31.14 -1.40
N TRP A 269 10.14 32.03 -0.46
CA TRP A 269 9.72 33.41 -0.54
C TRP A 269 10.50 34.19 -1.59
N PHE A 270 11.71 33.77 -1.95
CA PHE A 270 12.61 34.36 -2.94
C PHE A 270 13.02 33.32 -4.00
#